data_AF-A0A7K2YF41-F1
#
_entry.id   AF-A0A7K2YF41-F1
#
_cell.length_a   1.000
_cell.length_b   1.000
_cell.length_c   1.000
_cell.angle_alpha   90.00
_cell.angle_beta   90.00
_cell.angle_gamma   90.00
#
_symmetry.space_group_name_H-M   'P 1'
#
loop_
_entity.id
_entity.type
_entity.pdbx_description
1 polymer ?
#
loop_
_entity_poly.entity_id
_entity_poly.type
_entity_poly.pdbx_seq_one_letter_code
_entity_poly.pdbx_strand_id
1 'polypeptide(L)' 'DTLLVDVPADIEALRRTDPAAARAWRVAVREVLGGLLADGARVTGFHRKSCYVVTRSPST' A
#
# COMPACT_ATOMS: atom_id res chain seq x y z
N ASP A 1 8.81 -14.07 -0.27
CA ASP A 1 7.50 -13.86 -0.89
C ASP A 1 7.35 -12.40 -1.32
N THR A 2 6.62 -12.11 -2.40
CA THR A 2 6.42 -10.75 -2.92
C THR A 2 4.94 -10.40 -2.92
N LEU A 3 4.62 -9.28 -2.27
CA LEU A 3 3.27 -8.76 -2.14
C LEU A 3 3.16 -7.40 -2.82
N LEU A 4 1.97 -7.11 -3.36
CA LEU A 4 1.63 -5.83 -3.96
C LEU A 4 0.58 -5.14 -3.09
N VAL A 5 0.80 -3.87 -2.76
CA VAL A 5 -0.17 -3.05 -2.03
C VAL A 5 -0.63 -1.91 -2.94
N ASP A 6 -1.90 -1.96 -3.33
CA ASP A 6 -2.44 -1.10 -4.38
C ASP A 6 -2.62 0.37 -3.98
N VAL A 7 -2.42 1.22 -4.97
CA VAL A 7 -2.63 2.65 -4.96
C VAL A 7 -3.61 3.00 -6.08
N PRO A 8 -4.67 3.78 -5.80
CA PRO A 8 -5.58 4.27 -6.83
C PRO A 8 -4.82 4.96 -7.95
N ALA A 9 -5.18 4.64 -9.20
CA ALA A 9 -4.53 5.18 -10.38
C ALA A 9 -4.56 6.73 -10.42
N ASP A 10 -5.62 7.33 -9.87
CA ASP A 10 -5.77 8.79 -9.74
C ASP A 10 -6.30 9.14 -8.33
N ILE A 11 -5.38 9.21 -7.38
CA ILE A 11 -5.70 9.59 -6.00
C ILE A 11 -6.15 11.06 -5.88
N GLU A 12 -5.75 11.92 -6.82
CA GLU A 12 -6.13 13.33 -6.82
C GLU A 12 -7.60 13.50 -7.20
N ALA A 13 -8.03 12.84 -8.28
CA ALA A 13 -9.44 12.77 -8.65
C ALA A 13 -10.26 12.12 -7.53
N LEU A 14 -9.81 11.00 -6.96
CA LEU A 14 -10.52 10.33 -5.86
C LEU A 14 -10.70 11.25 -4.66
N ARG A 15 -9.68 12.02 -4.26
CA ARG A 15 -9.79 12.99 -3.16
C ARG A 15 -10.82 14.09 -3.42
N ARG A 16 -11.02 14.47 -4.68
CA ARG A 16 -11.97 15.51 -5.08
C ARG A 16 -13.40 14.97 -5.19
N THR A 17 -13.57 13.76 -5.73
CA THR A 17 -14.89 13.18 -6.00
C THR A 17 -15.43 12.38 -4.82
N ASP A 18 -14.57 11.73 -4.06
CA ASP A 18 -14.92 10.97 -2.86
C ASP A 18 -13.82 11.06 -1.78
N PRO A 19 -13.84 12.15 -0.98
CA PRO A 19 -12.88 12.34 0.11
C PRO A 19 -12.94 11.24 1.17
N ALA A 20 -14.10 10.61 1.37
CA ALA A 20 -14.30 9.57 2.37
C ALA A 20 -13.60 8.27 1.93
N ALA A 21 -13.79 7.85 0.68
CA ALA A 21 -13.04 6.73 0.10
C ALA A 21 -11.53 7.00 0.08
N ALA A 22 -11.09 8.21 -0.28
CA ALA A 22 -9.68 8.58 -0.24
C ALA A 22 -9.09 8.50 1.19
N ARG A 23 -9.88 8.82 2.23
CA ARG A 23 -9.47 8.64 3.63
C ARG A 23 -9.42 7.17 4.01
N ALA A 24 -10.45 6.39 3.68
CA ALA A 24 -10.51 4.96 3.98
C ALA A 24 -9.32 4.22 3.35
N TRP A 25 -9.01 4.49 2.08
CA TRP A 25 -7.85 3.92 1.40
C TRP A 25 -6.54 4.25 2.12
N ARG A 26 -6.32 5.51 2.53
CA ARG A 26 -5.09 5.89 3.26
C ARG A 26 -4.94 5.15 4.59
N VAL A 27 -6.03 4.92 5.30
CA VAL A 27 -6.02 4.15 6.55
C VAL A 27 -5.66 2.69 6.26
N ALA A 28 -6.35 2.07 5.30
CA ALA A 28 -6.10 0.68 4.92
C ALA A 28 -4.64 0.44 4.48
N VAL A 29 -4.08 1.32 3.63
CA VAL A 29 -2.67 1.20 3.20
C VAL A 29 -1.72 1.34 4.39
N ARG A 30 -1.99 2.26 5.32
CA ARG A 30 -1.17 2.44 6.52
C ARG A 30 -1.20 1.19 7.40
N GLU A 31 -2.38 0.60 7.60
CA GLU A 31 -2.53 -0.61 8.42
C GLU A 31 -1.80 -1.79 7.79
N VAL A 32 -1.99 -2.02 6.49
CA VAL A 32 -1.35 -3.11 5.75
C VAL A 32 0.17 -2.95 5.73
N LEU A 33 0.68 -1.79 5.30
CA LEU A 33 2.14 -1.55 5.28
C LEU A 33 2.73 -1.53 6.68
N GLY A 34 2.01 -0.98 7.66
CA GLY A 34 2.45 -0.94 9.06
C GLY A 34 2.64 -2.35 9.63
N GLY A 35 1.64 -3.22 9.47
CA GLY A 35 1.73 -4.62 9.91
C GLY A 35 2.85 -5.38 9.18
N LEU A 36 2.91 -5.23 7.86
CA LEU A 36 3.97 -5.80 7.03
C LEU A 36 5.38 -5.45 7.54
N LEU A 37 5.63 -4.16 7.74
CA LEU A 37 6.94 -3.68 8.18
C LEU A 37 7.24 -4.10 9.61
N ALA A 38 6.24 -4.14 10.50
CA ALA A 38 6.39 -4.65 11.86
C ALA A 38 6.78 -6.14 11.87
N ASP A 39 6.26 -6.92 10.92
CA ASP A 39 6.61 -8.34 10.71
C ASP A 39 7.96 -8.54 9.98
N GLY A 40 8.74 -7.47 9.79
CA GLY A 40 10.06 -7.52 9.17
C GLY A 40 10.06 -7.53 7.65
N ALA A 41 8.91 -7.30 7.00
CA ALA A 41 8.86 -7.10 5.56
C ALA A 41 9.56 -5.79 5.15
N ARG A 42 9.88 -5.65 3.87
CA ARG A 42 10.53 -4.45 3.32
C ARG A 42 9.81 -3.97 2.07
N VAL A 43 9.53 -2.67 1.98
CA VAL A 43 9.15 -2.06 0.71
C VAL A 43 10.41 -2.01 -0.16
N THR A 44 10.37 -2.70 -1.31
CA THR A 44 11.51 -2.81 -2.22
C THR A 44 11.33 -2.01 -3.51
N GLY A 45 10.12 -1.49 -3.74
CA GLY A 45 9.86 -0.65 -4.89
C GLY A 45 8.45 -0.12 -4.95
N PHE A 46 8.19 0.62 -6.02
CA PHE A 46 6.88 1.15 -6.36
C PHE A 46 6.69 0.94 -7.87
N HIS A 47 5.76 0.06 -8.23
CA HIS A 47 5.60 -0.38 -9.61
C HIS A 47 4.53 0.47 -10.32
N ARG A 48 4.90 1.03 -11.48
CA ARG A 48 4.01 1.74 -12.44
C ARG A 48 3.02 2.73 -11.82
N LYS A 49 3.40 3.35 -10.70
CA LYS A 49 2.56 4.27 -9.93
C LYS A 49 1.25 3.67 -9.37
N SER A 50 1.12 2.35 -9.36
CA SER A 50 -0.13 1.67 -9.01
C SER A 50 -0.02 0.76 -7.79
N CYS A 51 1.18 0.40 -7.35
CA CYS A 51 1.34 -0.40 -6.13
C CYS A 51 2.74 -0.32 -5.51
N TYR A 52 2.80 -0.47 -4.18
CA TYR A 52 4.04 -0.78 -3.48
C TYR A 52 4.39 -2.25 -3.69
N VAL A 53 5.67 -2.52 -3.93
CA VAL A 53 6.23 -3.87 -3.95
C VAL A 53 6.84 -4.13 -2.58
N VAL A 54 6.38 -5.17 -1.90
CA VAL A 54 6.83 -5.53 -0.56
C VAL A 54 7.39 -6.94 -0.59
N THR A 55 8.60 -7.13 -0.08
CA THR A 55 9.17 -8.46 0.11
C THR A 55 9.06 -8.88 1.57
N ARG A 56 8.57 -10.10 1.78
CA ARG A 56 8.63 -10.79 3.06
C ARG A 56 9.70 -11.87 2.99
N SER A 57 10.59 -11.90 3.98
CA SER A 57 11.42 -13.07 4.23
C SER A 57 10.50 -14.20 4.70
N PRO A 58 10.70 -15.45 4.23
CA PRO A 58 10.00 -16.57 4.84
C PRO A 58 10.37 -16.61 6.32
N SER A 59 9.36 -16.58 7.18
CA SER A 59 9.53 -16.82 8.62
C SER A 59 10.15 -18.21 8.75
N THR A 60 11.37 -18.29 9.29
CA THR A 60 12.03 -19.57 9.61
C THR A 60 11.34 -20.22 10.80
#